data_AF-A0AAW4MV21-F1
#
_entry.id   AF-A0AAW4MV21-F1
#
_cell.length_a   1.000
_cell.length_b   1.000
_cell.length_c   1.000
_cell.angle_alpha   90.00
_cell.angle_beta   90.00
_cell.angle_gamma   90.00
#
_symmetry.space_group_name_H-M   'P 1'
#
loop_
_entity.id
_entity.type
_entity.pdbx_description
1 polymer ?
#
loop_
_entity_poly.entity_id
_entity_poly.type
_entity_poly.pdbx_seq_one_letter_code
_entity_poly.pdbx_strand_id
1 'polypeptide(L)'
;MCKTRIQEEIEALMSLYHLGKAPLSYALGFGEVTITRYLQGSTPHPDYAQVIHNALCDIDYMMDLVNKNHEKMGPAFKKAINRCLTLKSQFSCSKEILQVISYLFYTLEELTPMQLESYLYFIQAYSYPQPLFHEHCEAWKQGVIYPDVYHLFSTFPFRVQDDMRYKIIEDAYLDLDENKKEYIDEILNTFSRYPLKTLITLTKTGPWKNNYKEGEITIIPAEDIQNYFKRR
;
A
#
# COMPACT_ATOMS: atom_id res chain seq x y z
N MET A 1 1.58 -20.21 -21.46
CA MET A 1 0.70 -19.06 -21.81
C MET A 1 0.90 -18.00 -20.75
N CYS A 2 1.04 -16.74 -21.15
CA CYS A 2 1.05 -15.63 -20.19
C CYS A 2 -0.32 -15.55 -19.51
N LYS A 3 -0.36 -15.31 -18.19
CA LYS A 3 -1.63 -15.13 -17.48
C LYS A 3 -2.22 -13.78 -17.87
N THR A 4 -3.54 -13.71 -17.95
CA THR A 4 -4.26 -12.44 -18.10
C THR A 4 -4.32 -11.72 -16.76
N ARG A 5 -4.45 -10.39 -16.76
CA ARG A 5 -4.60 -9.59 -15.53
C ARG A 5 -5.68 -10.13 -14.61
N ILE A 6 -6.84 -10.51 -15.15
CA ILE A 6 -7.92 -11.06 -14.33
C ILE A 6 -7.54 -12.39 -13.67
N GLN A 7 -6.74 -13.24 -14.33
CA GLN A 7 -6.27 -14.49 -13.72
C GLN A 7 -5.32 -14.20 -12.56
N GLU A 8 -4.45 -13.19 -12.70
CA GLU A 8 -3.55 -12.75 -11.63
C GLU A 8 -4.32 -12.17 -10.44
N GLU A 9 -5.32 -11.31 -10.69
CA GLU A 9 -6.17 -10.75 -9.63
C GLU A 9 -6.96 -11.83 -8.89
N ILE A 10 -7.53 -12.81 -9.61
CA ILE A 10 -8.22 -13.95 -9.01
C ILE A 10 -7.26 -14.78 -8.15
N GLU A 11 -6.07 -15.08 -8.63
CA GLU A 11 -5.08 -15.85 -7.86
C GLU A 11 -4.62 -15.09 -6.61
N ALA A 12 -4.45 -13.77 -6.71
CA ALA A 12 -4.16 -12.91 -5.57
C ALA A 12 -5.29 -12.97 -4.55
N LEU A 13 -6.56 -12.82 -4.96
CA LEU A 13 -7.72 -12.96 -4.08
C LEU A 13 -7.77 -14.32 -3.38
N MET A 14 -7.57 -15.40 -4.13
CA MET A 14 -7.53 -16.75 -3.58
C MET A 14 -6.45 -16.90 -2.50
N SER A 15 -5.27 -16.34 -2.75
CA SER A 15 -4.13 -16.38 -1.83
C SER A 15 -4.34 -15.49 -0.60
N LEU A 16 -4.72 -14.23 -0.78
CA LEU A 16 -4.90 -13.25 0.29
C LEU A 16 -5.96 -13.67 1.31
N TYR A 17 -7.10 -14.16 0.81
CA TYR A 17 -8.27 -14.49 1.61
C TYR A 17 -8.41 -16.00 1.92
N HIS A 18 -7.44 -16.81 1.48
CA HIS A 18 -7.42 -18.26 1.65
C HIS A 18 -8.70 -18.96 1.14
N LEU A 19 -9.16 -18.56 -0.05
CA LEU A 19 -10.37 -19.07 -0.67
C LEU A 19 -10.04 -19.96 -1.88
N GLY A 20 -10.70 -21.13 -1.93
CA GLY A 20 -10.73 -21.95 -3.14
C GLY A 20 -11.63 -21.33 -4.22
N LYS A 21 -11.62 -21.89 -5.43
CA LYS A 21 -12.37 -21.36 -6.59
C LYS A 21 -13.87 -21.19 -6.32
N ALA A 22 -14.54 -22.24 -5.84
CA ALA A 22 -15.98 -22.20 -5.54
C ALA A 22 -16.30 -21.24 -4.37
N PRO A 23 -15.61 -21.32 -3.20
CA PRO A 23 -15.79 -20.32 -2.14
C PRO A 23 -15.55 -18.87 -2.57
N LEU A 24 -14.57 -18.61 -3.43
CA LEU A 24 -14.32 -17.26 -3.96
C LEU A 24 -15.44 -16.82 -4.91
N SER A 25 -15.93 -17.69 -5.80
CA SER A 25 -17.12 -17.39 -6.63
C SER A 25 -18.30 -16.95 -5.75
N TYR A 26 -18.57 -17.68 -4.66
CA TYR A 26 -19.66 -17.33 -3.75
C TYR A 26 -19.41 -16.02 -3.02
N ALA A 27 -18.20 -15.80 -2.50
CA ALA A 27 -17.83 -14.56 -1.82
C ALA A 27 -18.12 -13.34 -2.71
N LEU A 28 -17.74 -13.40 -3.98
CA LEU A 28 -17.94 -12.32 -4.96
C LEU A 28 -19.39 -12.22 -5.49
N GLY A 29 -20.31 -13.09 -5.04
CA GLY A 29 -21.70 -13.10 -5.49
C GLY A 29 -21.90 -13.72 -6.87
N PHE A 30 -20.92 -14.47 -7.39
CA PHE A 30 -20.98 -15.12 -8.70
C PHE A 30 -21.57 -16.53 -8.62
N GLY A 31 -21.85 -17.11 -9.80
CA GLY A 31 -22.16 -18.53 -9.92
C GLY A 31 -20.94 -19.40 -9.60
N GLU A 32 -21.15 -20.57 -9.00
CA GLU A 32 -20.09 -21.44 -8.44
C GLU A 32 -18.87 -21.64 -9.36
N VAL A 33 -19.12 -21.93 -10.64
CA VAL A 33 -18.07 -22.26 -11.63
C VAL A 33 -17.44 -21.04 -12.29
N THR A 34 -17.87 -19.82 -11.96
CA THR A 34 -17.45 -18.57 -12.65
C THR A 34 -15.95 -18.34 -12.54
N ILE A 35 -15.40 -18.37 -11.33
CA ILE A 35 -13.95 -18.21 -11.11
C ILE A 35 -13.14 -19.31 -11.81
N THR A 36 -13.64 -20.56 -11.78
CA THR A 36 -12.99 -21.67 -12.51
C THR A 36 -12.91 -21.39 -14.00
N ARG A 37 -13.98 -20.87 -14.61
CA ARG A 37 -14.03 -20.53 -16.04
C ARG A 37 -13.06 -19.40 -16.39
N TYR A 38 -12.97 -18.37 -15.56
CA TYR A 38 -12.02 -17.26 -15.78
C TYR A 38 -10.57 -17.72 -15.66
N LEU A 39 -10.26 -18.58 -14.68
CA LEU A 39 -8.94 -19.22 -14.58
C LEU A 39 -8.62 -20.11 -15.80
N GLN A 40 -9.62 -20.65 -16.47
CA GLN A 40 -9.47 -21.42 -17.71
C GLN A 40 -9.43 -20.55 -18.98
N GLY A 41 -9.45 -19.22 -18.85
CA GLY A 41 -9.32 -18.28 -19.97
C GLY A 41 -10.64 -17.76 -20.55
N SER A 42 -11.78 -17.97 -19.88
CA SER A 42 -13.03 -17.33 -20.27
C SER A 42 -12.96 -15.83 -20.01
N THR A 43 -13.45 -15.01 -20.94
CA THR A 43 -13.51 -13.55 -20.78
C THR A 43 -14.59 -13.14 -19.77
N PRO A 44 -14.27 -12.37 -18.73
CA PRO A 44 -15.26 -11.85 -17.79
C PRO A 44 -16.11 -10.73 -18.42
N HIS A 45 -17.36 -10.61 -17.96
CA HIS A 45 -18.16 -9.41 -18.22
C HIS A 45 -17.53 -8.21 -17.49
N PRO A 46 -17.59 -6.98 -18.02
CA PRO A 46 -17.01 -5.79 -17.37
C PRO A 46 -17.42 -5.64 -15.90
N ASP A 47 -18.69 -5.83 -15.57
CA ASP A 47 -19.17 -5.75 -14.18
C ASP A 47 -18.49 -6.78 -13.25
N TYR A 48 -18.22 -7.99 -13.76
CA TYR A 48 -17.58 -9.05 -12.97
C TYR A 48 -16.09 -8.75 -12.81
N ALA A 49 -15.44 -8.22 -13.85
CA ALA A 49 -14.07 -7.76 -13.77
C ALA A 49 -13.94 -6.63 -12.74
N GLN A 50 -14.87 -5.67 -12.72
CA GLN A 50 -14.88 -4.59 -11.75
C GLN A 50 -15.06 -5.10 -10.31
N VAL A 51 -15.95 -6.07 -10.09
CA VAL A 51 -16.13 -6.69 -8.77
C VAL A 51 -14.85 -7.40 -8.30
N ILE A 52 -14.17 -8.12 -9.19
CA ILE A 52 -12.89 -8.80 -8.88
C ILE A 52 -11.82 -7.76 -8.50
N HIS A 53 -11.67 -6.72 -9.32
CA HIS A 53 -10.69 -5.67 -9.10
C HIS A 53 -10.96 -4.91 -7.79
N ASN A 54 -12.21 -4.47 -7.55
CA ASN A 54 -12.58 -3.78 -6.32
C ASN A 54 -12.36 -4.67 -5.08
N ALA A 55 -12.68 -5.96 -5.14
CA ALA A 55 -12.44 -6.88 -4.04
C ALA A 55 -10.94 -7.10 -3.75
N LEU A 56 -10.08 -6.90 -4.75
CA LEU A 56 -8.64 -7.00 -4.57
C LEU A 56 -8.07 -5.74 -3.92
N CYS A 57 -8.46 -4.57 -4.40
CA CYS A 57 -7.89 -3.28 -3.99
C CYS A 57 -8.55 -2.67 -2.74
N ASP A 58 -9.75 -3.12 -2.37
CA ASP A 58 -10.50 -2.62 -1.21
C ASP A 58 -10.90 -3.78 -0.29
N ILE A 59 -10.21 -3.87 0.85
CA ILE A 59 -10.41 -4.90 1.88
C ILE A 59 -11.81 -4.79 2.49
N ASP A 60 -12.33 -3.56 2.66
CA ASP A 60 -13.66 -3.34 3.23
C ASP A 60 -14.75 -3.75 2.24
N TYR A 61 -14.57 -3.44 0.96
CA TYR A 61 -15.44 -3.93 -0.10
C TYR A 61 -15.48 -5.47 -0.16
N MET A 62 -14.31 -6.13 -0.06
CA MET A 62 -14.27 -7.60 -0.01
C MET A 62 -14.92 -8.16 1.26
N MET A 63 -14.70 -7.52 2.41
CA MET A 63 -15.31 -7.93 3.67
C MET A 63 -16.85 -7.83 3.62
N ASP A 64 -17.37 -6.76 3.01
CA ASP A 64 -18.81 -6.58 2.78
C ASP A 64 -19.40 -7.65 1.88
N LEU A 65 -18.70 -8.00 0.79
CA LEU A 65 -19.09 -9.10 -0.10
C LEU A 65 -19.14 -10.45 0.62
N VAL A 66 -18.12 -10.76 1.42
CA VAL A 66 -18.05 -12.00 2.21
C VAL A 66 -19.19 -12.06 3.22
N ASN A 67 -19.50 -10.96 3.91
CA ASN A 67 -20.63 -10.88 4.85
C ASN A 67 -21.98 -11.04 4.14
N LYS A 68 -22.17 -10.35 3.01
CA LYS A 68 -23.40 -10.40 2.23
C LYS A 68 -23.70 -11.79 1.69
N ASN A 69 -22.67 -12.53 1.26
CA ASN A 69 -22.82 -13.82 0.58
C ASN A 69 -22.52 -15.04 1.47
N HIS A 70 -22.42 -14.85 2.79
CA HIS A 70 -21.93 -15.87 3.75
C HIS A 70 -22.70 -17.20 3.70
N GLU A 71 -24.01 -17.19 3.43
CA GLU A 71 -24.87 -18.38 3.41
C GLU A 71 -24.36 -19.48 2.47
N LYS A 72 -23.83 -19.09 1.30
CA LYS A 72 -23.32 -20.04 0.28
C LYS A 72 -21.88 -20.49 0.54
N MET A 73 -21.15 -19.83 1.44
CA MET A 73 -19.74 -20.09 1.69
C MET A 73 -19.48 -21.20 2.72
N GLY A 74 -20.46 -21.51 3.56
CA GLY A 74 -20.32 -22.53 4.61
C GLY A 74 -19.07 -22.30 5.50
N PRO A 75 -18.23 -23.32 5.76
CA PRO A 75 -17.04 -23.16 6.59
C PRO A 75 -15.98 -22.17 6.08
N ALA A 76 -16.00 -21.83 4.78
CA ALA A 76 -15.03 -20.90 4.20
C ALA A 76 -15.27 -19.46 4.66
N PHE A 77 -16.51 -19.11 5.05
CA PHE A 77 -16.86 -17.77 5.54
C PHE A 77 -15.97 -17.33 6.70
N LYS A 78 -15.87 -18.16 7.76
CA LYS A 78 -15.08 -17.83 8.96
C LYS A 78 -13.60 -17.63 8.63
N LYS A 79 -13.05 -18.40 7.68
CA LYS A 79 -11.67 -18.25 7.22
C LYS A 79 -11.48 -16.91 6.49
N ALA A 80 -12.38 -16.59 5.58
CA ALA A 80 -12.33 -15.35 4.80
C ALA A 80 -12.45 -14.11 5.70
N ILE A 81 -13.41 -14.07 6.64
CA ILE A 81 -13.59 -12.93 7.56
C ILE A 81 -12.36 -12.73 8.44
N ASN A 82 -11.80 -13.80 9.01
CA ASN A 82 -10.56 -13.68 9.79
C ASN A 82 -9.40 -13.13 8.95
N ARG A 83 -9.34 -13.47 7.66
CA ARG A 83 -8.34 -12.92 6.73
C ARG A 83 -8.59 -11.46 6.41
N CYS A 84 -9.84 -11.05 6.18
CA CYS A 84 -10.20 -9.64 6.00
C CYS A 84 -9.76 -8.81 7.20
N LEU A 85 -10.09 -9.24 8.42
CA LEU A 85 -9.69 -8.56 9.66
C LEU A 85 -8.16 -8.48 9.82
N THR A 86 -7.46 -9.58 9.50
CA THR A 86 -5.99 -9.60 9.56
C THR A 86 -5.38 -8.61 8.56
N LEU A 87 -5.83 -8.63 7.31
CA LEU A 87 -5.34 -7.73 6.27
C LEU A 87 -5.66 -6.27 6.61
N LYS A 88 -6.88 -5.98 7.09
CA LYS A 88 -7.28 -4.64 7.53
C LYS A 88 -6.38 -4.12 8.66
N SER A 89 -5.99 -4.98 9.60
CA SER A 89 -5.04 -4.60 10.66
C SER A 89 -3.61 -4.37 10.18
N GLN A 90 -3.22 -4.99 9.05
CA GLN A 90 -1.90 -4.81 8.44
C GLN A 90 -1.84 -3.54 7.58
N PHE A 91 -2.92 -3.23 6.87
CA PHE A 91 -3.06 -2.05 6.03
C PHE A 91 -3.78 -0.92 6.79
N SER A 92 -3.15 -0.40 7.85
CA SER A 92 -3.66 0.71 8.67
C SER A 92 -3.40 2.11 8.06
N CYS A 93 -2.60 2.18 6.99
CA CYS A 93 -2.24 3.43 6.31
C CYS A 93 -3.45 4.08 5.61
N SER A 94 -3.43 5.40 5.45
CA SER A 94 -4.46 6.11 4.67
C SER A 94 -4.39 5.76 3.18
N LYS A 95 -5.48 6.02 2.46
CA LYS A 95 -5.51 5.84 1.01
C LYS A 95 -4.46 6.73 0.33
N GLU A 96 -4.30 7.95 0.81
CA GLU A 96 -3.40 8.97 0.26
C GLU A 96 -1.93 8.54 0.30
N ILE A 97 -1.44 8.02 1.44
CA ILE A 97 -0.05 7.56 1.49
C ILE A 97 0.15 6.27 0.69
N LEU A 98 -0.84 5.35 0.68
CA LEU A 98 -0.77 4.12 -0.12
C LEU A 98 -0.71 4.42 -1.62
N GLN A 99 -1.41 5.45 -2.09
CA GLN A 99 -1.29 5.97 -3.44
C GLN A 99 0.13 6.45 -3.76
N VAL A 100 0.74 7.24 -2.87
CA VAL A 100 2.13 7.70 -3.03
C VAL A 100 3.11 6.53 -3.03
N ILE A 101 2.95 5.59 -2.10
CA ILE A 101 3.79 4.38 -2.00
C ILE A 101 3.69 3.54 -3.28
N SER A 102 2.47 3.33 -3.76
CA SER A 102 2.20 2.64 -5.03
C SER A 102 2.95 3.31 -6.20
N TYR A 103 2.92 4.64 -6.26
CA TYR A 103 3.63 5.39 -7.30
C TYR A 103 5.16 5.30 -7.16
N LEU A 104 5.67 5.30 -5.93
CA LEU A 104 7.11 5.10 -5.66
C LEU A 104 7.60 3.73 -6.15
N PHE A 105 6.84 2.66 -5.92
CA PHE A 105 7.19 1.33 -6.43
C PHE A 105 7.00 1.20 -7.95
N TYR A 106 6.03 1.90 -8.53
CA TYR A 106 5.85 1.99 -9.98
C TYR A 106 7.05 2.67 -10.66
N THR A 107 7.58 3.74 -10.07
CA THR A 107 8.65 4.56 -10.65
C THR A 107 10.05 4.02 -10.40
N LEU A 108 10.32 3.49 -9.21
CA LEU A 108 11.68 3.10 -8.78
C LEU A 108 11.93 1.59 -8.82
N GLU A 109 10.89 0.78 -9.08
CA GLU A 109 10.87 -0.69 -9.10
C GLU A 109 11.25 -1.37 -7.76
N GLU A 110 12.41 -1.06 -7.18
CA GLU A 110 12.90 -1.68 -5.94
C GLU A 110 13.29 -0.62 -4.90
N LEU A 111 12.69 -0.73 -3.72
CA LEU A 111 12.96 0.15 -2.58
C LEU A 111 13.19 -0.66 -1.33
N THR A 112 14.28 -0.37 -0.63
CA THR A 112 14.41 -0.80 0.77
C THR A 112 13.39 -0.05 1.63
N PRO A 113 12.89 -0.63 2.74
CA PRO A 113 12.00 0.08 3.65
C PRO A 113 12.54 1.45 4.07
N MET A 114 13.84 1.57 4.34
CA MET A 114 14.45 2.86 4.73
C MET A 114 14.50 3.89 3.60
N GLN A 115 14.60 3.48 2.33
CA GLN A 115 14.46 4.40 1.20
C GLN A 115 13.03 4.89 1.09
N LEU A 116 12.04 3.99 1.24
CA LEU A 116 10.63 4.34 1.24
C LEU A 116 10.32 5.39 2.32
N GLU A 117 10.74 5.15 3.57
CA GLU A 117 10.58 6.11 4.68
C GLU A 117 11.21 7.48 4.36
N SER A 118 12.39 7.48 3.75
CA SER A 118 13.10 8.71 3.40
C SER A 118 12.37 9.50 2.31
N TYR A 119 11.89 8.83 1.25
CA TYR A 119 11.17 9.49 0.17
C TYR A 119 9.82 10.02 0.64
N LEU A 120 9.08 9.25 1.43
CA LEU A 120 7.83 9.72 2.04
C LEU A 120 8.08 10.99 2.87
N TYR A 121 9.14 11.02 3.67
CA TYR A 121 9.48 12.20 4.45
C TYR A 121 9.77 13.43 3.58
N PHE A 122 10.56 13.28 2.52
CA PHE A 122 10.82 14.41 1.61
C PHE A 122 9.54 14.86 0.90
N ILE A 123 8.73 13.93 0.40
CA ILE A 123 7.45 14.25 -0.24
C ILE A 123 6.53 15.02 0.71
N GLN A 124 6.35 14.54 1.94
CA GLN A 124 5.53 15.24 2.95
C GLN A 124 6.13 16.61 3.31
N ALA A 125 7.44 16.65 3.54
CA ALA A 125 8.12 17.84 4.00
C ALA A 125 8.08 18.99 2.99
N TYR A 126 8.34 18.70 1.71
CA TYR A 126 8.31 19.72 0.66
C TYR A 126 6.89 20.11 0.25
N SER A 127 5.88 19.26 0.49
CA SER A 127 4.48 19.55 0.09
C SER A 127 3.72 20.45 1.06
N TYR A 128 4.29 20.76 2.23
CA TYR A 128 3.70 21.77 3.10
C TYR A 128 3.58 23.13 2.40
N PRO A 129 2.47 23.88 2.61
CA PRO A 129 1.47 23.72 3.67
C PRO A 129 0.34 22.72 3.41
N GLN A 130 0.27 22.09 2.24
CA GLN A 130 -0.80 21.16 1.85
C GLN A 130 -0.19 19.79 1.54
N PRO A 131 0.20 19.01 2.56
CA PRO A 131 0.92 17.78 2.34
C PRO A 131 0.07 16.74 1.60
N LEU A 132 0.72 15.90 0.80
CA LEU A 132 0.02 14.88 0.00
C LEU A 132 -0.67 13.81 0.88
N PHE A 133 -0.20 13.64 2.12
CA PHE A 133 -0.73 12.71 3.11
C PHE A 133 -0.37 13.20 4.53
N HIS A 134 -1.07 12.67 5.55
CA HIS A 134 -1.11 13.25 6.91
C HIS A 134 -0.63 12.31 8.01
N GLU A 135 -0.07 11.15 7.66
CA GLU A 135 0.55 10.22 8.60
C GLU A 135 1.61 10.94 9.43
N HIS A 136 1.64 10.60 10.72
CA HIS A 136 2.63 11.19 11.61
C HIS A 136 4.01 10.57 11.33
N CYS A 137 5.01 11.43 11.37
CA CYS A 137 6.40 11.04 11.25
C CYS A 137 7.02 10.94 12.65
N GLU A 138 7.87 9.94 12.87
CA GLU A 138 8.60 9.74 14.12
C GLU A 138 10.11 9.79 13.88
N ALA A 139 10.85 10.32 14.86
CA ALA A 139 12.29 10.30 14.91
C ALA A 139 12.77 9.01 15.59
N TRP A 140 13.57 8.23 14.84
CA TRP A 140 14.20 7.00 15.29
C TRP A 140 15.70 7.00 15.03
N LYS A 141 16.45 6.08 15.65
CA LYS A 141 17.91 5.97 15.51
C LYS A 141 18.38 5.79 14.06
N GLN A 142 17.53 5.26 13.17
CA GLN A 142 17.85 5.06 11.74
C GLN A 142 17.37 6.19 10.82
N GLY A 143 16.82 7.26 11.38
CA GLY A 143 16.28 8.39 10.62
C GLY A 143 14.82 8.62 11.01
N VAL A 144 14.05 9.12 10.06
CA VAL A 144 12.59 9.26 10.19
C VAL A 144 11.89 7.95 9.84
N ILE A 145 10.72 7.73 10.44
CA ILE A 145 9.82 6.62 10.10
C ILE A 145 8.36 7.08 10.14
N TYR A 146 7.52 6.52 9.29
CA TYR A 146 6.07 6.52 9.37
C TYR A 146 5.66 5.15 9.92
N PRO A 147 5.25 5.03 11.19
CA PRO A 147 5.19 3.74 11.89
C PRO A 147 4.34 2.69 11.17
N ASP A 148 3.15 3.07 10.71
CA ASP A 148 2.25 2.15 10.00
C ASP A 148 2.86 1.65 8.68
N VAL A 149 3.57 2.53 7.95
CA VAL A 149 4.28 2.15 6.71
C VAL A 149 5.43 1.21 7.04
N TYR A 150 6.26 1.56 8.03
CA TYR A 150 7.41 0.75 8.43
C TYR A 150 6.95 -0.64 8.89
N HIS A 151 5.92 -0.71 9.73
CA HIS A 151 5.35 -1.96 10.22
C HIS A 151 4.81 -2.82 9.07
N LEU A 152 4.13 -2.23 8.09
CA LEU A 152 3.65 -2.95 6.92
C LEU A 152 4.82 -3.50 6.08
N PHE A 153 5.69 -2.61 5.59
CA PHE A 153 6.72 -2.98 4.60
C PHE A 153 7.94 -3.71 5.18
N SER A 154 8.19 -3.63 6.50
CA SER A 154 9.21 -4.47 7.16
C SER A 154 8.87 -5.97 7.13
N THR A 155 7.62 -6.33 6.87
CA THR A 155 7.18 -7.72 6.74
C THR A 155 7.15 -8.23 5.30
N PHE A 156 7.45 -7.38 4.31
CA PHE A 156 7.54 -7.79 2.92
C PHE A 156 8.92 -8.41 2.63
N PRO A 157 9.00 -9.29 1.60
CA PRO A 157 10.28 -9.66 1.02
C PRO A 157 11.00 -8.43 0.43
N PHE A 158 12.29 -8.57 0.15
CA PHE A 158 13.11 -7.48 -0.42
C PHE A 158 12.46 -6.85 -1.65
N ARG A 159 11.91 -7.67 -2.55
CA ARG A 159 11.13 -7.23 -3.69
C ARG A 159 9.65 -7.35 -3.35
N VAL A 160 8.99 -6.23 -3.10
CA VAL A 160 7.60 -6.20 -2.61
C VAL A 160 6.61 -6.86 -3.58
N GLN A 161 6.90 -6.82 -4.89
CA GLN A 161 6.07 -7.40 -5.95
C GLN A 161 6.01 -8.93 -5.90
N ASP A 162 6.94 -9.57 -5.18
CA ASP A 162 6.94 -11.02 -4.99
C ASP A 162 5.93 -11.45 -3.90
N ASP A 163 5.33 -10.50 -3.17
CA ASP A 163 4.30 -10.74 -2.17
C ASP A 163 2.90 -10.37 -2.69
N MET A 164 1.94 -11.28 -2.56
CA MET A 164 0.57 -11.07 -3.03
C MET A 164 -0.14 -9.88 -2.36
N ARG A 165 0.30 -9.45 -1.18
CA ARG A 165 -0.23 -8.24 -0.51
C ARG A 165 0.03 -6.98 -1.31
N TYR A 166 1.08 -6.94 -2.13
CA TYR A 166 1.35 -5.79 -3.00
C TYR A 166 0.23 -5.55 -4.02
N LYS A 167 -0.45 -6.61 -4.48
CA LYS A 167 -1.58 -6.51 -5.41
C LYS A 167 -2.76 -5.69 -4.88
N ILE A 168 -2.86 -5.51 -3.56
CA ILE A 168 -3.88 -4.64 -2.94
C ILE A 168 -3.63 -3.17 -3.33
N ILE A 169 -2.36 -2.77 -3.43
CA ILE A 169 -1.96 -1.37 -3.64
C ILE A 169 -1.29 -1.11 -4.99
N GLU A 170 -1.03 -2.14 -5.79
CA GLU A 170 -0.29 -2.06 -7.05
C GLU A 170 -0.81 -0.97 -7.99
N ASP A 171 -2.14 -0.81 -8.06
CA ASP A 171 -2.81 0.16 -8.93
C ASP A 171 -3.28 1.42 -8.20
N ALA A 172 -2.98 1.57 -6.90
CA ALA A 172 -3.48 2.71 -6.11
C ALA A 172 -3.01 4.06 -6.70
N TYR A 173 -1.81 4.12 -7.29
CA TYR A 173 -1.30 5.33 -7.93
C TYR A 173 -2.15 5.84 -9.11
N LEU A 174 -3.05 5.03 -9.69
CA LEU A 174 -3.95 5.47 -10.76
C LEU A 174 -4.94 6.53 -10.27
N ASP A 175 -5.22 6.58 -8.98
CA ASP A 175 -6.07 7.60 -8.34
C ASP A 175 -5.31 8.89 -7.98
N LEU A 176 -3.99 8.96 -8.19
CA LEU A 176 -3.24 10.21 -8.07
C LEU A 176 -3.46 11.05 -9.34
N ASP A 177 -3.80 12.32 -9.13
CA ASP A 177 -3.81 13.28 -10.24
C ASP A 177 -2.39 13.54 -10.77
N GLU A 178 -2.30 13.92 -12.04
CA GLU A 178 -1.01 14.10 -12.72
C GLU A 178 -0.16 15.20 -12.08
N ASN A 179 -0.75 16.25 -11.50
CA ASN A 179 0.03 17.30 -10.83
C ASN A 179 0.74 16.75 -9.58
N LYS A 180 0.09 15.86 -8.81
CA LYS A 180 0.73 15.18 -7.68
C LYS A 180 1.84 14.24 -8.13
N LYS A 181 1.67 13.53 -9.26
CA LYS A 181 2.71 12.66 -9.82
C LYS A 181 3.93 13.46 -10.27
N GLU A 182 3.73 14.53 -11.04
CA GLU A 182 4.78 15.46 -11.45
C GLU A 182 5.53 16.03 -10.24
N TYR A 183 4.79 16.41 -9.20
CA TYR A 183 5.39 16.90 -7.96
C TYR A 183 6.26 15.83 -7.27
N ILE A 184 5.80 14.58 -7.18
CA ILE A 184 6.60 13.48 -6.64
C ILE A 184 7.85 13.27 -7.49
N ASP A 185 7.74 13.32 -8.82
CA ASP A 185 8.86 13.17 -9.74
C ASP A 185 9.92 14.27 -9.55
N GLU A 186 9.53 15.52 -9.29
CA GLU A 186 10.48 16.60 -8.97
C GLU A 186 11.31 16.29 -7.70
N ILE A 187 10.65 15.78 -6.67
CA ILE A 187 11.31 15.34 -5.44
C ILE A 187 12.23 14.15 -5.73
N LEU A 188 11.77 13.15 -6.49
CA LEU A 188 12.58 11.99 -6.84
C LEU A 188 13.78 12.36 -7.72
N ASN A 189 13.64 13.29 -8.66
CA ASN A 189 14.74 13.78 -9.50
C ASN A 189 15.89 14.37 -8.66
N THR A 190 15.55 14.94 -7.50
CA THR A 190 16.52 15.47 -6.54
C THR A 190 17.12 14.37 -5.67
N PHE A 191 16.29 13.54 -5.05
CA PHE A 191 16.74 12.65 -3.97
C PHE A 191 17.11 11.23 -4.42
N SER A 192 16.55 10.70 -5.50
CA SER A 192 16.73 9.29 -5.91
C SER A 192 18.17 8.92 -6.26
N ARG A 193 19.00 9.91 -6.60
CA ARG A 193 20.42 9.74 -6.94
C ARG A 193 21.31 9.57 -5.71
N TYR A 194 20.82 9.89 -4.52
CA TYR A 194 21.60 9.79 -3.30
C TYR A 194 21.61 8.35 -2.77
N PRO A 195 22.76 7.85 -2.28
CA PRO A 195 22.80 6.58 -1.59
C PRO A 195 22.01 6.66 -0.28
N LEU A 196 21.48 5.52 0.19
CA LEU A 196 20.67 5.45 1.42
C LEU A 196 21.29 6.16 2.63
N LYS A 197 22.61 6.03 2.82
CA LYS A 197 23.32 6.72 3.92
C LYS A 197 23.17 8.23 3.86
N THR A 198 23.19 8.81 2.66
CA THR A 198 22.99 10.25 2.45
C THR A 198 21.54 10.62 2.71
N LEU A 199 20.57 9.85 2.21
CA LEU A 199 19.14 10.07 2.50
C LEU A 199 18.89 10.11 4.01
N ILE A 200 19.35 9.10 4.76
CA ILE A 200 19.25 9.04 6.22
C ILE A 200 19.93 10.25 6.89
N THR A 201 21.07 10.70 6.36
CA THR A 201 21.77 11.87 6.92
C THR A 201 20.95 13.14 6.75
N LEU A 202 20.28 13.30 5.60
CA LEU A 202 19.40 14.43 5.31
C LEU A 202 18.13 14.41 6.17
N THR A 203 17.52 13.24 6.37
CA THR A 203 16.32 13.11 7.24
C THR A 203 16.65 13.39 8.70
N LYS A 204 17.88 13.12 9.16
CA LYS A 204 18.36 13.43 10.52
C LYS A 204 18.72 14.90 10.78
N THR A 205 18.26 15.82 9.95
CA THR A 205 18.45 17.27 10.14
C THR A 205 17.22 17.93 10.77
N GLY A 206 17.35 19.17 11.23
CA GLY A 206 16.24 20.02 11.69
C GLY A 206 15.19 19.30 12.55
N PRO A 207 14.01 18.96 12.00
CA PRO A 207 12.89 18.34 12.74
C PRO A 207 13.29 17.06 13.49
N TRP A 208 14.01 16.14 12.84
CA TRP A 208 14.46 14.91 13.50
C TRP A 208 15.41 15.21 14.65
N LYS A 209 16.38 16.12 14.44
CA LYS A 209 17.38 16.46 15.46
C LYS A 209 16.75 17.12 16.69
N ASN A 210 15.69 17.91 16.48
CA ASN A 210 15.00 18.62 17.55
C ASN A 210 14.15 17.69 18.42
N ASN A 211 13.66 16.58 17.86
CA ASN A 211 12.71 15.70 18.52
C ASN A 211 13.33 14.37 18.98
N TYR A 212 14.39 13.89 18.32
CA TYR A 212 15.04 12.63 18.64
C TYR A 212 15.62 12.58 20.06
N LYS A 213 15.35 11.47 20.74
CA LYS A 213 15.94 11.11 22.03
C LYS A 213 16.59 9.73 21.91
N GLU A 214 17.83 9.61 22.40
CA GLU A 214 18.58 8.36 22.35
C GLU A 214 17.79 7.23 23.04
N GLY A 215 17.64 6.09 22.35
CA GLY A 215 16.89 4.94 22.86
C GLY A 215 15.35 5.03 22.74
N GLU A 216 14.80 6.16 22.30
CA GLU A 216 13.35 6.35 22.16
C GLU A 216 12.94 6.53 20.69
N ILE A 217 11.67 6.23 20.39
CA ILE A 217 11.00 6.66 19.17
C ILE A 217 10.06 7.79 19.59
N THR A 218 10.15 8.93 18.90
CA THR A 218 9.48 10.17 19.31
C THR A 218 8.76 10.79 18.13
N ILE A 219 7.53 11.26 18.33
CA ILE A 219 6.77 11.94 17.27
C ILE A 219 7.47 13.25 16.89
N ILE A 220 7.59 13.51 15.59
CA ILE A 220 8.01 14.80 15.03
C ILE A 220 6.73 15.60 14.74
N PRO A 221 6.48 16.74 15.43
CA PRO A 221 5.32 17.57 15.12
C PRO A 221 5.32 18.03 13.66
N ALA A 222 4.16 17.97 13.00
CA ALA A 222 3.99 18.42 11.61
C ALA A 222 4.48 19.87 11.39
N GLU A 223 4.23 20.72 12.38
CA GLU A 223 4.67 22.12 12.42
C GLU A 223 6.20 22.27 12.45
N ASP A 224 6.94 21.36 13.08
CA ASP A 224 8.41 21.37 13.05
C ASP A 224 8.93 21.08 11.63
N ILE A 225 8.34 20.09 10.95
CA ILE A 225 8.65 19.76 9.56
C ILE A 225 8.36 20.97 8.68
N GLN A 226 7.13 21.49 8.75
CA GLN A 226 6.69 22.63 7.97
C GLN A 226 7.58 23.86 8.17
N ASN A 227 7.90 24.20 9.42
CA ASN A 227 8.71 25.38 9.73
C ASN A 227 10.16 25.26 9.25
N TYR A 228 10.73 24.06 9.24
CA TYR A 228 12.08 23.84 8.76
C TYR A 228 12.19 23.95 7.24
N PHE A 229 11.24 23.36 6.50
CA PHE A 229 11.26 23.36 5.03
C PHE A 229 10.73 24.66 4.42
N LYS A 230 9.87 25.44 5.10
CA LYS A 230 9.48 26.79 4.67
C LYS A 230 10.63 27.81 4.63
N ARG A 231 11.70 27.58 5.40
CA ARG A 231 12.82 28.53 5.58
C ARG A 231 13.94 28.34 4.57
N ARG A 232 13.77 27.46 3.57
CA ARG A 232 14.80 27.10 2.58
C ARG A 232 14.33 27.34 1.16
#